data_AF-A0A7C6FJD9-F1
#
_entry.id   AF-A0A7C6FJD9-F1
#
_cell.length_a   1.000
_cell.length_b   1.000
_cell.length_c   1.000
_cell.angle_alpha   90.00
_cell.angle_beta   90.00
_cell.angle_gamma   90.00
#
_symmetry.space_group_name_H-M   'P 1'
#
loop_
_entity.id
_entity.type
_entity.pdbx_description
1 polymer ?
#
loop_
_entity_poly.entity_id
_entity_poly.type
_entity_poly.pdbx_seq_one_letter_code
_entity_poly.pdbx_strand_id
1 'polypeptide(L)'
;MQRQPMNQAQRRILVFSLLIIILLAVLYFLFFSDGGLIAPKASPEPSATFLTVEEARDTLPTPTPTPSPTPSPTPPPTATPAPTDTPVPEKVVSLKKGSKGTDVVNLQARLIELGYMKTGSNDGNYGSGTEAAVKEFQAKNNLKTDGIAGKDTLTKLYSSDAIPK
;
A
#
# COMPACT_ATOMS: atom_id res chain seq x y z
N MET A 1 -35.04 -1.77 42.00
CA MET A 1 -34.27 -1.79 40.74
C MET A 1 -34.90 -2.80 39.79
N GLN A 2 -35.82 -2.36 38.92
CA GLN A 2 -36.41 -3.25 37.92
C GLN A 2 -35.38 -3.52 36.82
N ARG A 3 -34.92 -4.77 36.69
CA ARG A 3 -34.18 -5.19 35.48
C ARG A 3 -35.19 -5.24 34.34
N GLN A 4 -35.15 -4.27 33.44
CA GLN A 4 -35.99 -4.30 32.25
C GLN A 4 -35.73 -5.60 31.48
N PRO A 5 -36.77 -6.37 31.14
CA PRO A 5 -36.62 -7.59 30.36
C PRO A 5 -36.16 -7.21 28.95
N MET A 6 -35.04 -7.79 28.53
CA MET A 6 -34.48 -7.61 27.19
C MET A 6 -35.53 -7.92 26.13
N ASN A 7 -35.82 -6.95 25.26
CA ASN A 7 -36.85 -7.09 24.23
C ASN A 7 -36.47 -8.23 23.25
N GLN A 8 -37.46 -8.81 22.58
CA GLN A 8 -37.21 -9.95 21.68
C GLN A 8 -36.23 -9.60 20.55
N ALA A 9 -36.18 -8.33 20.12
CA ALA A 9 -35.21 -7.83 19.16
C ALA A 9 -33.77 -7.92 19.70
N GLN A 10 -33.50 -7.46 20.92
CA GLN A 10 -32.18 -7.53 21.54
C GLN A 10 -31.76 -8.96 21.85
N ARG A 11 -32.69 -9.86 22.22
CA ARG A 11 -32.41 -11.29 22.34
C ARG A 11 -31.94 -11.91 21.02
N ARG A 12 -32.61 -11.57 19.91
CA ARG A 12 -32.21 -12.04 18.58
C ARG A 12 -30.85 -11.47 18.18
N ILE A 13 -30.63 -10.18 18.37
CA ILE A 13 -29.34 -9.53 18.09
C ILE A 13 -28.21 -10.18 18.91
N LEU A 14 -28.44 -10.47 20.18
CA LEU A 14 -27.44 -11.12 21.05
C LEU A 14 -27.14 -12.55 20.59
N VAL A 15 -28.16 -13.33 20.21
CA VAL A 15 -27.97 -14.69 19.66
C VAL A 15 -27.24 -14.65 18.31
N PHE A 16 -27.60 -13.75 17.40
CA PHE A 16 -26.91 -13.57 16.13
C PHE A 16 -25.45 -13.15 16.33
N SER A 17 -25.19 -12.21 17.26
CA SER A 17 -23.84 -11.79 17.62
C SER A 17 -23.02 -12.95 18.17
N LEU A 18 -23.59 -13.80 19.02
CA LEU A 18 -22.90 -14.97 19.58
C LEU A 18 -22.59 -16.02 18.48
N LEU A 19 -23.52 -16.27 17.57
CA LEU A 19 -23.32 -17.19 16.45
C LEU A 19 -22.22 -16.71 15.51
N ILE A 20 -22.17 -15.40 15.23
CA ILE A 20 -21.10 -14.80 14.41
C ILE A 20 -19.75 -14.95 15.09
N ILE A 21 -19.65 -14.71 16.41
CA ILE A 21 -18.40 -14.87 17.16
C ILE A 21 -17.91 -16.33 17.13
N ILE A 22 -18.82 -17.30 17.31
CA ILE A 22 -18.49 -18.73 17.24
C ILE A 22 -18.05 -19.11 15.82
N LEU A 23 -18.75 -18.62 14.79
CA LEU A 23 -18.39 -18.86 13.38
C LEU A 23 -16.99 -18.29 13.06
N LEU A 24 -16.68 -17.08 13.50
CA LEU A 24 -15.37 -16.45 13.32
C LEU A 24 -14.27 -17.21 14.07
N ALA A 25 -14.54 -17.72 15.27
CA ALA A 25 -13.58 -18.53 16.03
C ALA A 25 -13.28 -19.88 15.34
N VAL A 26 -14.30 -20.54 14.79
CA VAL A 26 -14.13 -21.77 14.00
C VAL A 26 -13.36 -21.49 12.71
N LEU A 27 -13.68 -20.40 12.02
CA LEU A 27 -12.97 -20.02 10.79
C LEU A 27 -11.51 -19.67 11.07
N TYR A 28 -11.24 -18.95 12.16
CA TYR A 28 -9.88 -18.65 12.60
C TYR A 28 -9.10 -19.92 12.93
N PHE A 29 -9.71 -20.87 13.65
CA PHE A 29 -9.07 -22.15 13.99
C PHE A 29 -8.78 -22.99 12.74
N LEU A 30 -9.70 -23.04 11.77
CA LEU A 30 -9.50 -23.76 10.51
C LEU A 30 -8.42 -23.15 9.62
N PHE A 31 -8.23 -21.83 9.63
CA PHE A 31 -7.21 -21.15 8.82
C PHE A 31 -5.83 -21.05 9.50
N PHE A 32 -5.77 -21.12 10.83
CA PHE A 32 -4.54 -20.91 11.59
C PHE A 32 -3.88 -22.21 12.10
N SER A 33 -4.54 -23.37 11.96
CA SER A 33 -4.04 -24.63 12.54
C SER A 33 -2.96 -25.38 11.72
N ASP A 34 -2.46 -24.83 10.60
CA ASP A 34 -1.36 -25.41 9.80
C ASP A 34 -0.05 -24.59 9.90
N GLY A 35 0.33 -24.21 11.12
CA GLY A 35 1.63 -23.59 11.43
C GLY A 35 2.77 -24.61 11.57
N GLY A 36 2.94 -25.51 10.59
CA GLY A 36 4.03 -26.50 10.57
C GLY A 36 5.39 -25.83 10.39
N LEU A 37 6.27 -25.95 11.39
CA LEU A 37 7.65 -25.46 11.34
C LEU A 37 8.47 -26.20 10.26
N ILE A 38 8.67 -25.55 9.12
CA ILE A 38 9.73 -25.96 8.18
C ILE A 38 11.02 -25.22 8.53
N ALA A 39 11.87 -25.90 9.30
CA ALA A 39 13.27 -25.52 9.47
C ALA A 39 14.02 -25.68 8.13
N PRO A 40 14.85 -24.72 7.68
CA PRO A 40 15.75 -24.95 6.57
C PRO A 40 16.89 -25.89 7.00
N LYS A 41 16.84 -27.13 6.49
CA LYS A 41 17.89 -28.14 6.65
C LYS A 41 19.05 -27.83 5.69
N ALA A 42 20.26 -28.00 6.22
CA ALA A 42 21.57 -27.66 5.65
C ALA A 42 21.89 -28.26 4.26
N SER A 43 22.64 -27.46 3.50
CA SER A 43 23.76 -27.71 2.54
C SER A 43 23.89 -29.07 1.83
N PRO A 44 24.35 -29.03 0.56
CA PRO A 44 25.68 -29.56 0.30
C PRO A 44 26.59 -28.62 -0.51
N GLU A 45 27.88 -28.63 -0.15
CA GLU A 45 29.01 -28.10 -0.92
C GLU A 45 29.16 -28.76 -2.29
N PRO A 46 29.85 -28.08 -3.22
CA PRO A 46 30.88 -28.78 -3.97
C PRO A 46 32.27 -28.14 -3.79
N SER A 47 33.18 -28.94 -3.23
CA SER A 47 34.63 -28.78 -3.32
C SER A 47 35.10 -28.87 -4.78
N ALA A 48 35.80 -27.84 -5.27
CA ALA A 48 36.82 -27.97 -6.31
C ALA A 48 37.74 -26.74 -6.34
N THR A 49 38.86 -26.88 -5.64
CA THR A 49 40.21 -26.39 -5.94
C THR A 49 40.39 -25.59 -7.24
N PHE A 50 40.87 -24.34 -7.11
CA PHE A 50 41.93 -23.83 -7.98
C PHE A 50 42.96 -23.05 -7.13
N LEU A 51 44.19 -23.56 -7.18
CA LEU A 51 45.39 -23.02 -6.55
C LEU A 51 45.86 -21.74 -7.26
N THR A 52 46.20 -20.75 -6.44
CA THR A 52 47.42 -19.92 -6.48
C THR A 52 47.88 -19.31 -7.81
N VAL A 53 47.86 -17.97 -7.88
CA VAL A 53 49.01 -17.02 -8.01
C VAL A 53 48.39 -15.61 -7.82
N GLU A 54 48.52 -14.96 -6.66
CA GLU A 54 49.59 -14.05 -6.21
C GLU A 54 49.72 -12.75 -7.03
N GLU A 55 49.97 -11.66 -6.28
CA GLU A 55 50.40 -10.33 -6.74
C GLU A 55 49.24 -9.38 -7.15
N ALA A 56 49.06 -8.18 -6.59
CA ALA A 56 49.82 -7.39 -5.65
C ALA A 56 48.93 -6.22 -5.21
N ARG A 57 49.14 -5.79 -3.96
CA ARG A 57 49.21 -4.37 -3.57
C ARG A 57 47.91 -3.55 -3.60
N ASP A 58 47.50 -3.26 -2.37
CA ASP A 58 47.61 -1.89 -1.83
C ASP A 58 46.34 -1.05 -1.79
N THR A 59 46.21 -0.41 -0.62
CA THR A 59 45.33 0.69 -0.23
C THR A 59 43.80 0.48 -0.14
N LEU A 60 43.31 0.61 1.10
CA LEU A 60 41.95 1.06 1.41
C LEU A 60 41.67 2.44 0.79
N PRO A 61 40.55 2.62 0.10
CA PRO A 61 39.81 3.86 0.20
C PRO A 61 38.45 3.65 0.90
N THR A 62 38.26 4.38 2.00
CA THR A 62 36.97 4.63 2.65
C THR A 62 35.95 5.18 1.63
N PRO A 63 34.75 4.59 1.44
CA PRO A 63 33.69 5.29 0.73
C PRO A 63 33.18 6.44 1.61
N THR A 64 33.53 7.65 1.21
CA THR A 64 33.02 8.92 1.74
C THR A 64 31.54 9.07 1.34
N PRO A 65 30.62 9.47 2.25
CA PRO A 65 29.24 9.77 1.85
C PRO A 65 29.12 11.14 1.14
N THR A 66 28.11 11.25 0.26
CA THR A 66 27.39 12.50 -0.16
C THR A 66 27.86 13.14 -1.50
N PRO A 67 26.96 13.49 -2.46
CA PRO A 67 26.10 14.68 -2.37
C PRO A 67 24.61 14.53 -2.73
N SER A 68 23.82 15.42 -2.12
CA SER A 68 22.41 15.75 -2.39
C SER A 68 22.25 16.61 -3.65
N PRO A 69 21.26 16.36 -4.54
CA PRO A 69 20.95 17.29 -5.64
C PRO A 69 19.97 18.42 -5.20
N THR A 70 20.37 19.67 -5.47
CA THR A 70 19.66 20.96 -5.26
C THR A 70 19.37 21.60 -6.65
N PRO A 71 18.36 22.51 -6.86
CA PRO A 71 17.42 22.50 -8.01
C PRO A 71 17.67 23.48 -9.20
N SER A 72 16.87 23.27 -10.28
CA SER A 72 16.32 24.21 -11.31
C SER A 72 17.15 24.59 -12.57
N PRO A 73 16.51 24.73 -13.76
CA PRO A 73 16.15 26.08 -14.25
C PRO A 73 14.72 26.29 -14.83
N THR A 74 14.26 27.55 -14.74
CA THR A 74 13.01 28.17 -15.23
C THR A 74 13.14 28.71 -16.67
N PRO A 75 12.14 28.54 -17.58
CA PRO A 75 12.04 29.34 -18.82
C PRO A 75 11.16 30.63 -18.68
N PRO A 76 11.52 31.76 -19.34
CA PRO A 76 10.80 33.07 -19.32
C PRO A 76 9.68 33.23 -20.41
N PRO A 77 8.86 34.32 -20.43
CA PRO A 77 7.40 34.31 -20.71
C PRO A 77 6.93 34.75 -22.13
N THR A 78 5.60 34.63 -22.37
CA THR A 78 4.71 35.33 -23.37
C THR A 78 4.20 34.42 -24.51
N ALA A 79 2.91 34.09 -24.62
CA ALA A 79 1.84 35.03 -24.97
C ALA A 79 0.57 34.94 -24.12
N THR A 80 0.08 36.12 -23.76
CA THR A 80 -1.24 36.42 -23.20
C THR A 80 -2.34 36.20 -24.24
N PRO A 81 -3.40 35.47 -23.88
CA PRO A 81 -4.76 35.93 -24.17
C PRO A 81 -5.49 36.24 -22.85
N ALA A 82 -6.07 37.43 -22.76
CA ALA A 82 -7.05 37.85 -21.75
C ALA A 82 -8.27 38.41 -22.51
N PRO A 83 -9.51 38.46 -21.93
CA PRO A 83 -10.04 37.85 -20.71
C PRO A 83 -11.37 37.07 -20.97
N THR A 84 -11.64 36.00 -20.24
CA THR A 84 -13.04 35.52 -20.03
C THR A 84 -13.12 34.78 -18.70
N ASP A 85 -14.04 35.23 -17.85
CA ASP A 85 -14.32 34.73 -16.50
C ASP A 85 -14.43 33.19 -16.45
N THR A 86 -13.51 32.48 -15.76
CA THR A 86 -13.58 31.02 -15.60
C THR A 86 -12.83 30.63 -14.32
N PRO A 87 -13.40 29.76 -13.45
CA PRO A 87 -13.16 29.76 -12.00
C PRO A 87 -11.73 29.36 -11.61
N VAL A 88 -11.30 29.90 -10.46
CA VAL A 88 -10.05 29.58 -9.77
C VAL A 88 -9.83 28.05 -9.78
N PRO A 89 -8.70 27.53 -10.30
CA PRO A 89 -8.44 26.11 -10.32
C PRO A 89 -8.19 25.64 -8.88
N GLU A 90 -9.21 25.06 -8.26
CA GLU A 90 -9.01 24.21 -7.09
C GLU A 90 -8.03 23.12 -7.49
N LYS A 91 -6.80 23.21 -6.99
CA LYS A 91 -5.75 22.21 -7.20
C LYS A 91 -6.24 20.89 -6.60
N VAL A 92 -6.97 20.10 -7.36
CA VAL A 92 -7.44 18.78 -6.95
C VAL A 92 -6.20 17.91 -6.76
N VAL A 93 -5.79 17.72 -5.52
CA VAL A 93 -4.59 16.96 -5.17
C VAL A 93 -4.83 15.52 -5.61
N SER A 94 -4.08 15.06 -6.61
CA SER A 94 -4.04 13.67 -7.05
C SER A 94 -2.72 13.04 -6.63
N LEU A 95 -2.76 11.77 -6.22
CA LEU A 95 -1.57 11.00 -5.86
C LEU A 95 -1.17 10.13 -7.05
N LYS A 96 0.10 10.17 -7.42
CA LYS A 96 0.65 9.44 -8.56
C LYS A 96 2.09 9.05 -8.29
N LYS A 97 2.70 8.29 -9.20
CA LYS A 97 4.11 7.91 -9.09
C LYS A 97 5.00 9.12 -8.78
N GLY A 98 5.82 8.99 -7.73
CA GLY A 98 6.67 10.05 -7.21
C GLY A 98 6.03 10.92 -6.12
N SER A 99 4.72 10.88 -5.92
CA SER A 99 4.05 11.46 -4.73
C SER A 99 4.59 10.81 -3.46
N LYS A 100 4.66 11.60 -2.37
CA LYS A 100 5.14 11.14 -1.07
C LYS A 100 4.35 11.79 0.06
N GLY A 101 4.41 11.18 1.24
CA GLY A 101 3.86 11.75 2.48
C GLY A 101 2.62 11.04 3.00
N THR A 102 1.97 11.65 3.99
CA THR A 102 0.87 11.03 4.76
C THR A 102 -0.31 10.61 3.90
N ASP A 103 -0.64 11.37 2.85
CA ASP A 103 -1.74 11.01 1.94
C ASP A 103 -1.46 9.69 1.20
N VAL A 104 -0.19 9.44 0.86
CA VAL A 104 0.24 8.18 0.23
C VAL A 104 0.24 7.04 1.25
N VAL A 105 0.64 7.30 2.50
CA VAL A 105 0.53 6.29 3.58
C VAL A 105 -0.91 5.84 3.75
N ASN A 106 -1.86 6.77 3.80
CA ASN A 106 -3.28 6.47 3.94
C ASN A 106 -3.84 5.71 2.74
N LEU A 107 -3.45 6.12 1.52
CA LEU A 107 -3.80 5.41 0.29
C LEU A 107 -3.31 3.95 0.34
N GLN A 108 -2.04 3.74 0.66
CA GLN A 108 -1.42 2.42 0.73
C GLN A 108 -2.05 1.57 1.84
N ALA A 109 -2.30 2.14 3.02
CA ALA A 109 -2.97 1.45 4.12
C ALA A 109 -4.35 0.94 3.69
N ARG A 110 -5.13 1.78 2.99
CA ARG A 110 -6.44 1.38 2.49
C ARG A 110 -6.35 0.30 1.40
N LEU A 111 -5.36 0.37 0.51
CA LEU A 111 -5.12 -0.67 -0.48
C LEU A 111 -4.70 -2.00 0.16
N ILE A 112 -3.98 -1.97 1.28
CA ILE A 112 -3.64 -3.15 2.08
C ILE A 112 -4.90 -3.75 2.70
N GLU A 113 -5.75 -2.94 3.34
CA GLU A 113 -7.03 -3.39 3.91
C GLU A 113 -7.92 -4.07 2.87
N LEU A 114 -7.92 -3.56 1.64
CA LEU A 114 -8.69 -4.09 0.52
C LEU A 114 -8.00 -5.27 -0.20
N GLY A 115 -6.81 -5.69 0.24
CA GLY A 115 -6.11 -6.85 -0.32
C GLY A 115 -5.31 -6.59 -1.61
N TYR A 116 -5.19 -5.33 -2.06
CA TYR A 116 -4.42 -4.97 -3.25
C TYR A 116 -2.93 -4.77 -2.99
N MET A 117 -2.53 -4.62 -1.73
CA MET A 117 -1.13 -4.48 -1.31
C MET A 117 -0.81 -5.39 -0.12
N LYS A 118 0.47 -5.74 0.02
CA LYS A 118 0.96 -6.51 1.17
C LYS A 118 1.07 -5.64 2.41
N THR A 119 0.77 -6.22 3.57
CA THR A 119 0.98 -5.58 4.87
C THR A 119 2.43 -5.11 5.04
N GLY A 120 2.63 -3.98 5.71
CA GLY A 120 3.95 -3.36 5.91
C GLY A 120 4.51 -2.61 4.71
N SER A 121 3.78 -2.47 3.60
CA SER A 121 4.21 -1.74 2.38
C SER A 121 3.68 -0.29 2.30
N ASN A 122 3.26 0.31 3.41
CA ASN A 122 2.73 1.68 3.51
C ASN A 122 3.79 2.70 3.92
N ASP A 123 4.89 2.74 3.16
CA ASP A 123 6.07 3.58 3.42
C ASP A 123 5.88 5.07 3.09
N GLY A 124 4.72 5.44 2.56
CA GLY A 124 4.42 6.81 2.15
C GLY A 124 5.10 7.23 0.84
N ASN A 125 5.67 6.31 0.07
CA ASN A 125 6.21 6.57 -1.25
C ASN A 125 5.34 5.94 -2.34
N TYR A 126 4.87 6.76 -3.28
CA TYR A 126 4.10 6.26 -4.40
C TYR A 126 5.05 5.70 -5.46
N GLY A 127 5.49 4.46 -5.25
CA GLY A 127 6.36 3.70 -6.15
C GLY A 127 5.59 2.86 -7.17
N SER A 128 6.32 2.00 -7.88
CA SER A 128 5.73 1.06 -8.85
C SER A 128 4.76 0.06 -8.21
N GLY A 129 5.03 -0.39 -6.98
CA GLY A 129 4.13 -1.28 -6.25
C GLY A 129 2.78 -0.65 -5.94
N THR A 130 2.77 0.60 -5.48
CA THR A 130 1.54 1.36 -5.23
C THR A 130 0.80 1.65 -6.53
N GLU A 131 1.50 2.02 -7.60
CA GLU A 131 0.90 2.24 -8.92
C GLU A 131 0.20 0.99 -9.44
N ALA A 132 0.84 -0.18 -9.34
CA ALA A 132 0.26 -1.46 -9.75
C ALA A 132 -1.00 -1.79 -8.94
N ALA A 133 -0.95 -1.64 -7.61
CA ALA A 133 -2.10 -1.86 -6.76
C ALA A 133 -3.27 -0.92 -7.05
N VAL A 134 -3.00 0.37 -7.33
CA VAL A 134 -4.04 1.32 -7.74
C VAL A 134 -4.64 0.91 -9.08
N LYS A 135 -3.84 0.46 -10.05
CA LYS A 135 -4.35 -0.04 -11.33
C LYS A 135 -5.25 -1.26 -11.15
N GLU A 136 -4.87 -2.21 -10.31
CA GLU A 136 -5.72 -3.37 -10.00
C GLU A 136 -7.03 -2.96 -9.33
N PHE A 137 -6.98 -2.06 -8.35
CA PHE A 137 -8.15 -1.51 -7.68
C PHE A 137 -9.08 -0.81 -8.68
N GLN A 138 -8.52 0.06 -9.54
CA GLN A 138 -9.27 0.78 -10.57
C GLN A 138 -9.96 -0.19 -11.53
N ALA A 139 -9.23 -1.18 -12.05
CA ALA A 139 -9.77 -2.18 -12.96
C ALA A 139 -10.92 -2.97 -12.32
N LYS A 140 -10.75 -3.40 -11.06
CA LYS A 140 -11.78 -4.18 -10.33
C LYS A 140 -13.03 -3.35 -10.02
N ASN A 141 -12.88 -2.04 -9.81
CA ASN A 141 -13.94 -1.11 -9.46
C ASN A 141 -14.53 -0.36 -10.67
N ASN A 142 -14.23 -0.79 -11.90
CA ASN A 142 -14.70 -0.18 -13.15
C ASN A 142 -14.34 1.30 -13.29
N LEU A 143 -13.15 1.69 -12.83
CA LEU A 143 -12.59 3.03 -12.98
C LEU A 143 -11.57 3.05 -14.11
N LYS A 144 -11.15 4.26 -14.52
CA LYS A 144 -10.03 4.44 -15.44
C LYS A 144 -8.73 3.89 -14.84
N THR A 145 -8.15 2.88 -15.50
CA THR A 145 -6.93 2.18 -15.04
C THR A 145 -5.65 2.89 -15.47
N ASP A 146 -5.41 4.09 -14.94
CA ASP A 146 -4.21 4.88 -15.22
C ASP A 146 -3.14 4.84 -14.12
N GLY A 147 -3.45 4.24 -12.96
CA GLY A 147 -2.55 4.20 -11.81
C GLY A 147 -2.39 5.54 -11.11
N ILE A 148 -3.29 6.49 -11.34
CA ILE A 148 -3.34 7.78 -10.66
C ILE A 148 -4.54 7.77 -9.70
N ALA A 149 -4.28 7.96 -8.41
CA ALA A 149 -5.34 8.15 -7.43
C ALA A 149 -5.87 9.59 -7.48
N GLY A 150 -6.72 9.84 -8.48
CA GLY A 150 -7.48 11.07 -8.63
C GLY A 150 -8.76 11.09 -7.79
N LYS A 151 -9.60 12.11 -7.98
CA LYS A 151 -10.84 12.31 -7.20
C LYS A 151 -11.74 11.07 -7.18
N ASP A 152 -12.00 10.47 -8.34
CA ASP A 152 -12.91 9.32 -8.45
C ASP A 152 -12.33 8.07 -7.79
N THR A 153 -11.03 7.82 -8.00
CA THR A 153 -10.31 6.71 -7.37
C THR A 153 -10.30 6.84 -5.85
N LEU A 154 -9.95 8.01 -5.32
CA LEU A 154 -9.94 8.26 -3.87
C LEU A 154 -11.35 8.15 -3.28
N THR A 155 -12.36 8.72 -3.95
CA THR A 155 -13.76 8.63 -3.51
C THR A 155 -14.22 7.17 -3.44
N LYS A 156 -13.91 6.36 -4.45
CA LYS A 156 -14.28 4.95 -4.46
C LYS A 156 -13.48 4.13 -3.44
N LEU A 157 -12.19 4.42 -3.26
CA LEU A 157 -11.29 3.70 -2.36
C LEU A 157 -11.72 3.80 -0.88
N TYR A 158 -12.20 4.98 -0.48
CA TYR A 158 -12.67 5.24 0.89
C TYR A 158 -14.19 5.07 1.06
N SER A 159 -14.90 4.66 0.01
CA SER A 159 -16.31 4.29 0.12
C SER A 159 -16.48 2.90 0.73
N SER A 160 -17.64 2.65 1.35
CA SER A 160 -18.08 1.32 1.76
C SER A 160 -18.24 0.36 0.58
N ASP A 161 -18.47 0.91 -0.62
CA ASP A 161 -18.77 0.13 -1.83
C ASP A 161 -17.49 -0.21 -2.61
N ALA A 162 -16.32 0.00 -2.02
CA ALA A 162 -15.04 -0.42 -2.60
C ALA A 162 -15.00 -1.95 -2.71
N ILE A 163 -14.69 -2.47 -3.90
CA ILE A 163 -14.58 -3.91 -4.13
C ILE A 163 -13.17 -4.35 -3.69
N PRO A 164 -13.02 -5.22 -2.66
CA PRO A 164 -11.73 -5.78 -2.25
C PRO A 164 -11.27 -6.88 -3.22
N LYS A 165 -9.99 -7.27 -3.09
CA LYS A 165 -9.37 -8.36 -3.84
C LYS A 165 -9.56 -9.71 -3.16
#